data_AF-Q0IAU5-F1
#
_entry.id   AF-Q0IAU5-F1
#
_cell.length_a   1.000
_cell.length_b   1.000
_cell.length_c   1.000
_cell.angle_alpha   90.00
_cell.angle_beta   90.00
_cell.angle_gamma   90.00
#
_symmetry.space_group_name_H-M   'P 1'
#
loop_
_entity.id
_entity.type
_entity.pdbx_description
1 polymer ?
#
loop_
_entity_poly.entity_id
_entity_poly.type
_entity_poly.pdbx_seq_one_letter_code
_entity_poly.pdbx_strand_id
1 'polypeptide(L)'
;MIDITSAGAEIGGSITDVVSQFLDMARTSEIDSPGSTTRQAGLMYELDSLVSDFLDQNQISSEEYNSLEQQVLNSVAEELILDSDHHDSLDLRADDQGNYDAESVMAAIDLDLSAVDDLNLPSMMSDGFDGLDV
;
A
#
# COMPACT_ATOMS: atom_id res chain seq x y z
N MET A 1 -1.00 36.87 -16.64
CA MET A 1 -0.27 35.63 -16.98
C MET A 1 -0.54 34.72 -15.81
N ILE A 2 -1.42 33.73 -16.00
CA ILE A 2 -1.89 32.86 -14.91
C ILE A 2 -0.86 31.76 -14.77
N ASP A 3 -0.43 31.57 -13.52
CA ASP A 3 0.51 30.58 -13.04
C ASP A 3 0.10 29.18 -13.53
N ILE A 4 1.01 28.53 -14.25
CA ILE A 4 0.85 27.15 -14.71
C ILE A 4 1.99 26.39 -14.06
N THR A 5 1.72 25.67 -12.98
CA THR A 5 2.35 24.36 -12.67
C THR A 5 1.61 23.66 -11.53
N SER A 6 0.98 22.55 -11.92
CA SER A 6 0.80 21.31 -11.16
C SER A 6 -0.01 21.35 -9.87
N ALA A 7 -1.26 20.90 -9.99
CA ALA A 7 -1.89 20.07 -8.98
C ALA A 7 -1.12 18.74 -8.88
N GLY A 8 0.02 18.74 -8.18
CA GLY A 8 0.64 17.55 -7.61
C GLY A 8 0.47 17.67 -6.11
N ALA A 9 0.04 16.61 -5.44
CA ALA A 9 0.06 16.61 -3.98
C ALA A 9 1.48 16.97 -3.54
N GLU A 10 1.64 18.10 -2.84
CA GLU A 10 2.89 18.38 -2.13
C GLU A 10 3.09 17.20 -1.19
N ILE A 11 4.04 16.31 -1.51
CA ILE A 11 4.41 15.24 -0.59
C ILE A 11 4.91 15.98 0.65
N GLY A 12 4.14 15.91 1.73
CA GLY A 12 4.51 16.50 3.01
C GLY A 12 5.94 16.06 3.32
N GLY A 13 6.80 16.98 3.77
CA GLY A 13 8.25 16.74 3.91
C GLY A 13 8.65 15.72 4.99
N SER A 14 7.92 14.62 5.16
CA SER A 14 8.12 13.55 6.12
C SER A 14 7.78 12.19 5.50
N ILE A 15 8.53 11.16 5.90
CA ILE A 15 8.37 9.77 5.44
C ILE A 15 6.93 9.26 5.61
N THR A 16 6.25 9.65 6.69
CA THR A 16 4.84 9.28 6.94
C THR A 16 3.88 9.76 5.84
N ASP A 17 4.18 10.88 5.19
CA ASP A 17 3.36 11.38 4.07
C ASP A 17 3.56 10.51 2.82
N VAL A 18 4.83 10.18 2.51
CA VAL A 18 5.19 9.24 1.44
C VAL A 18 4.49 7.90 1.64
N VAL A 19 4.51 7.36 2.86
CA VAL A 19 3.85 6.10 3.25
C VAL A 19 2.33 6.19 3.04
N SER A 20 1.70 7.25 3.55
CA SER A 20 0.25 7.44 3.43
C SER A 20 -0.18 7.55 1.96
N GLN A 21 0.59 8.31 1.16
CA GLN A 21 0.33 8.48 -0.26
C GLN A 21 0.55 7.18 -1.04
N PHE A 22 1.60 6.43 -0.71
CA PHE A 22 1.86 5.11 -1.29
C PHE A 22 0.71 4.14 -1.02
N LEU A 23 0.23 4.06 0.22
CA LEU A 23 -0.87 3.17 0.59
C LEU A 23 -2.20 3.59 -0.03
N ASP A 24 -2.47 4.89 -0.14
CA ASP A 24 -3.63 5.41 -0.86
C ASP A 24 -3.59 5.02 -2.35
N MET A 25 -2.43 5.15 -2.99
CA MET A 25 -2.23 4.69 -4.37
C MET A 25 -2.36 3.17 -4.48
N ALA A 26 -1.87 2.40 -3.52
CA ALA A 26 -1.98 0.94 -3.53
C ALA A 26 -3.44 0.48 -3.39
N ARG A 27 -4.24 1.19 -2.58
CA ARG A 27 -5.68 0.99 -2.38
C ARG A 27 -6.50 1.37 -3.61
N THR A 28 -6.15 2.47 -4.26
CA THR A 28 -6.86 3.01 -5.44
C THR A 28 -6.41 2.41 -6.76
N SER A 29 -5.22 1.80 -6.79
CA SER A 29 -4.67 1.12 -7.94
C SER A 29 -5.60 0.00 -8.40
N GLU A 30 -6.26 0.21 -9.55
CA GLU A 30 -6.94 -0.83 -10.33
C GLU A 30 -5.95 -1.84 -10.95
N ILE A 31 -4.71 -1.87 -10.47
CA ILE A 31 -3.63 -2.71 -10.98
C ILE A 31 -3.93 -4.15 -10.58
N ASP A 32 -4.70 -4.83 -11.41
CA ASP A 32 -4.90 -6.29 -11.44
C ASP A 32 -5.44 -6.91 -10.13
N SER A 33 -5.70 -8.22 -10.16
CA SER A 33 -6.26 -8.93 -8.99
C SER A 33 -5.25 -8.94 -7.83
N PRO A 34 -5.73 -8.89 -6.58
CA PRO A 34 -4.86 -9.14 -5.44
C PRO A 34 -4.17 -10.51 -5.60
N GLY A 35 -2.87 -10.54 -5.33
CA GLY A 35 -1.97 -11.68 -5.34
C GLY A 35 -1.14 -11.76 -6.62
N SER A 36 -1.35 -10.83 -7.55
CA SER A 36 -0.70 -10.82 -8.86
C SER A 36 0.69 -10.20 -8.80
N THR A 37 1.68 -10.89 -9.33
CA THR A 37 3.06 -10.37 -9.45
C THR A 37 3.11 -9.06 -10.25
N THR A 38 2.17 -8.85 -11.19
CA THR A 38 2.02 -7.60 -11.94
C THR A 38 1.63 -6.44 -11.04
N ARG A 39 0.73 -6.68 -10.07
CA ARG A 39 0.34 -5.68 -9.07
C ARG A 39 1.52 -5.31 -8.19
N GLN A 40 2.23 -6.31 -7.66
CA GLN A 40 3.41 -6.10 -6.84
C GLN A 40 4.49 -5.29 -7.58
N ALA A 41 4.77 -5.62 -8.85
CA ALA A 41 5.71 -4.86 -9.67
C ALA A 41 5.25 -3.41 -9.92
N GLY A 42 3.94 -3.20 -10.10
CA GLY A 42 3.36 -1.86 -10.21
C GLY A 42 3.56 -1.05 -8.92
N LEU A 43 3.24 -1.63 -7.77
CA LEU A 43 3.44 -0.98 -6.48
C LEU A 43 4.92 -0.64 -6.20
N MET A 44 5.84 -1.53 -6.57
CA MET A 44 7.27 -1.24 -6.46
C MET A 44 7.68 -0.05 -7.35
N TYR A 45 7.13 0.07 -8.55
CA TYR A 45 7.40 1.20 -9.44
C TYR A 45 6.85 2.51 -8.86
N GLU A 46 5.64 2.49 -8.30
CA GLU A 46 5.06 3.66 -7.65
C GLU A 46 5.86 4.09 -6.42
N LEU A 47 6.31 3.13 -5.61
CA LEU A 47 7.19 3.41 -4.46
C LEU A 47 8.50 4.06 -4.89
N ASP A 48 9.17 3.52 -5.92
CA ASP A 48 10.42 4.09 -6.47
C ASP A 48 10.20 5.53 -6.95
N SER A 49 9.10 5.76 -7.67
CA SER A 49 8.73 7.09 -8.14
C SER A 49 8.49 8.06 -6.99
N LEU A 50 7.78 7.65 -5.93
CA LEU A 50 7.53 8.49 -4.76
C LEU A 50 8.80 8.82 -3.99
N VAL A 51 9.65 7.83 -3.75
CA VAL A 51 10.91 8.02 -3.02
C VAL A 51 11.82 8.94 -3.81
N SER A 52 11.89 8.77 -5.14
CA SER A 52 12.66 9.63 -6.04
C SER A 52 12.15 11.07 -6.03
N ASP A 53 10.84 11.28 -6.12
CA ASP A 53 10.21 12.60 -6.08
C ASP A 53 10.41 13.27 -4.71
N PHE A 54 10.30 12.53 -3.61
CA PHE A 54 10.61 13.03 -2.28
C PHE A 54 12.07 13.48 -2.14
N LEU A 55 13.03 12.73 -2.70
CA LEU A 55 14.44 13.11 -2.69
C LEU A 55 14.67 14.41 -3.47
N ASP A 56 14.07 14.56 -4.65
CA ASP A 56 14.17 15.77 -5.47
C ASP A 56 13.57 16.99 -4.75
N GLN A 57 12.35 16.84 -4.22
CA GLN A 57 11.64 17.88 -3.49
C GLN A 57 12.41 18.35 -2.24
N ASN A 58 13.02 17.43 -1.50
CA ASN A 58 13.78 17.74 -0.29
C ASN A 58 15.26 18.05 -0.57
N GLN A 59 15.67 18.08 -1.83
CA GLN A 59 17.07 18.27 -2.25
C GLN A 59 18.05 17.30 -1.58
N ILE A 60 17.60 16.05 -1.34
CA ILE A 60 18.38 14.99 -0.72
C ILE A 60 19.16 14.25 -1.83
N SER A 61 20.39 13.83 -1.53
CA SER A 61 21.18 13.02 -2.45
C SER A 61 20.49 11.68 -2.75
N SER A 62 20.55 11.25 -4.00
CA SER A 62 20.09 9.92 -4.44
C SER A 62 20.85 8.76 -3.76
N GLU A 63 21.99 9.05 -3.13
CA GLU A 63 22.74 8.10 -2.30
C GLU A 63 21.93 7.65 -1.07
N GLU A 64 21.03 8.50 -0.57
CA GLU A 64 20.14 8.19 0.54
C GLU A 64 18.88 7.42 0.10
N TYR A 65 18.69 7.21 -1.21
CA TYR A 65 17.51 6.54 -1.75
C TYR A 65 17.25 5.21 -1.07
N ASN A 66 18.26 4.35 -0.95
CA ASN A 66 18.07 3.02 -0.39
C ASN A 66 17.76 3.05 1.12
N SER A 67 18.36 4.02 1.84
CA SER A 67 18.06 4.27 3.25
C SER A 67 16.63 4.78 3.44
N LEU A 68 16.16 5.65 2.55
CA LEU A 68 14.82 6.21 2.57
C LEU A 68 13.77 5.18 2.17
N GLU A 69 14.01 4.44 1.10
CA GLU A 69 13.20 3.31 0.65
C GLU A 69 12.99 2.31 1.81
N GLN A 70 14.06 1.94 2.50
CA GLN A 70 13.95 1.02 3.64
C GLN A 70 13.14 1.62 4.79
N GLN A 71 13.27 2.91 5.07
CA GLN A 71 12.46 3.58 6.10
C GLN A 71 10.97 3.64 5.72
N VAL A 72 10.67 3.88 4.44
CA VAL A 72 9.30 3.85 3.93
C VAL A 72 8.75 2.43 4.05
N LEU A 73 9.48 1.40 3.60
CA LEU A 73 9.07 0.00 3.71
C LEU A 73 8.83 -0.41 5.17
N ASN A 74 9.71 -0.02 6.09
CA ASN A 74 9.54 -0.30 7.51
C ASN A 74 8.29 0.38 8.07
N SER A 75 8.08 1.65 7.73
CA SER A 75 6.90 2.41 8.19
C SER A 75 5.59 1.86 7.61
N VAL A 76 5.60 1.44 6.34
CA VAL A 76 4.48 0.77 5.68
C VAL A 76 4.18 -0.55 6.39
N ALA A 77 5.19 -1.38 6.63
CA ALA A 77 5.03 -2.64 7.34
C ALA A 77 4.45 -2.43 8.73
N GLU A 78 4.96 -1.45 9.48
CA GLU A 78 4.44 -1.07 10.79
C GLU A 78 2.97 -0.61 10.70
N GLU A 79 2.59 0.18 9.70
CA GLU A 79 1.20 0.58 9.51
C GLU A 79 0.29 -0.62 9.25
N LEU A 80 0.69 -1.52 8.33
CA LEU A 80 -0.07 -2.73 8.03
C LEU A 80 -0.23 -3.62 9.26
N ILE A 81 0.84 -3.77 10.04
CA ILE A 81 0.80 -4.49 11.31
C ILE A 81 -0.20 -3.82 12.26
N LEU A 82 -0.19 -2.49 12.38
CA LEU A 82 -1.08 -1.75 13.28
C LEU A 82 -2.55 -1.73 12.83
N ASP A 83 -2.80 -1.74 11.52
CA ASP A 83 -4.14 -1.67 10.92
C ASP A 83 -4.80 -3.06 10.84
N SER A 84 -4.00 -4.12 10.64
CA SER A 84 -4.50 -5.50 10.60
C SER A 84 -4.90 -6.01 11.98
N ASP A 85 -6.20 -6.11 12.24
CA ASP A 85 -6.77 -6.82 13.41
C ASP A 85 -6.31 -8.30 13.46
N HIS A 86 -5.88 -8.85 12.32
CA HIS A 86 -5.30 -10.18 12.16
C HIS A 86 -3.78 -10.17 11.92
N HIS A 87 -3.02 -9.59 12.86
CA HIS A 87 -1.54 -9.60 12.88
C HIS A 87 -0.89 -10.96 12.54
N ASP A 88 -1.56 -12.08 12.81
CA ASP A 88 -1.04 -13.44 12.58
C ASP A 88 -1.03 -13.87 11.09
N SER A 89 -1.72 -13.12 10.22
CA SER A 89 -1.87 -13.48 8.79
C SER A 89 -0.86 -12.81 7.86
N LEU A 90 -0.21 -11.73 8.31
CA LEU A 90 0.77 -11.00 7.52
C LEU A 90 2.15 -11.69 7.59
N ASP A 91 2.60 -12.30 6.49
CA ASP A 91 3.95 -12.89 6.37
C ASP A 91 4.99 -11.81 6.03
N LEU A 92 5.27 -10.94 7.01
CA LEU A 92 6.28 -9.90 6.89
C LEU A 92 7.66 -10.44 7.29
N ARG A 93 8.56 -10.54 6.31
CA ARG A 93 9.95 -10.93 6.55
C ARG A 93 10.80 -9.71 6.80
N ALA A 94 11.52 -9.75 7.91
CA ALA A 94 12.56 -8.79 8.24
C ALA A 94 13.92 -9.51 8.35
N ASP A 95 14.97 -8.83 7.90
CA ASP A 95 16.36 -9.28 8.08
C ASP A 95 16.80 -9.16 9.55
N ASP A 96 17.99 -9.67 9.88
CA ASP A 96 18.59 -9.61 11.23
C ASP A 96 18.70 -8.17 11.79
N GLN A 97 18.68 -7.18 10.89
CA GLN A 97 18.67 -5.75 11.23
C GLN A 97 17.27 -5.15 11.45
N GLY A 98 16.19 -5.93 11.29
CA GLY A 98 14.80 -5.46 11.41
C GLY A 98 14.29 -4.69 10.19
N ASN A 99 14.96 -4.84 9.05
CA ASN A 99 14.56 -4.23 7.78
C ASN A 99 13.62 -5.16 7.02
N TYR A 100 12.43 -4.67 6.67
CA TYR A 100 11.45 -5.47 5.95
C TYR A 100 11.75 -5.56 4.45
N ASP A 101 11.60 -6.76 3.89
CA ASP A 101 11.74 -7.00 2.45
C ASP A 101 10.58 -6.35 1.67
N ALA A 102 10.91 -5.65 0.58
CA ALA A 102 9.91 -5.05 -0.30
C ALA A 102 8.87 -6.07 -0.77
N GLU A 103 9.31 -7.26 -1.21
CA GLU A 103 8.39 -8.32 -1.66
C GLU A 103 7.39 -8.75 -0.57
N SER A 104 7.85 -8.88 0.67
CA SER A 104 6.99 -9.21 1.81
C SER A 104 6.01 -8.08 2.14
N VAL A 105 6.46 -6.82 2.12
CA VAL A 105 5.59 -5.66 2.36
C VAL A 105 4.52 -5.55 1.26
N MET A 106 4.89 -5.74 -0.01
CA MET A 106 3.94 -5.70 -1.11
C MET A 106 2.92 -6.82 -1.03
N ALA A 107 3.35 -8.04 -0.67
CA ALA A 107 2.44 -9.16 -0.43
C ALA A 107 1.51 -8.90 0.76
N ALA A 108 1.99 -8.24 1.81
CA ALA A 108 1.19 -7.85 2.97
C ALA A 108 0.11 -6.82 2.61
N ILE A 109 0.45 -5.77 1.84
CA ILE A 109 -0.53 -4.78 1.33
C ILE A 109 -1.59 -5.49 0.50
N ASP A 110 -1.16 -6.37 -0.37
CA ASP A 110 -2.05 -7.10 -1.25
C ASP A 110 -3.05 -7.98 -0.47
N LEU A 111 -2.56 -8.68 0.57
CA LEU A 111 -3.40 -9.46 1.47
C LEU A 111 -4.39 -8.58 2.24
N ASP A 112 -3.94 -7.44 2.77
CA ASP A 112 -4.79 -6.46 3.45
C ASP A 112 -5.94 -6.02 2.54
N LEU A 113 -5.63 -5.62 1.30
CA LEU A 113 -6.64 -5.23 0.30
C LEU A 113 -7.59 -6.36 -0.07
N SER A 114 -7.08 -7.59 -0.17
CA SER A 114 -7.89 -8.77 -0.47
C SER A 114 -8.88 -9.09 0.66
N ALA A 115 -8.51 -8.82 1.91
CA ALA A 115 -9.39 -9.02 3.06
C ALA A 115 -10.55 -8.00 3.07
N VAL A 116 -10.36 -6.80 2.52
CA VAL A 116 -11.43 -5.80 2.37
C VAL A 116 -12.45 -6.23 1.31
N ASP A 117 -12.02 -6.91 0.25
CA ASP A 117 -12.91 -7.41 -0.82
C ASP A 117 -13.83 -8.56 -0.33
N ASP A 118 -13.30 -9.48 0.48
CA ASP A 118 -14.08 -10.61 1.04
C ASP A 118 -15.22 -10.14 1.98
N LEU A 119 -15.02 -9.02 2.69
CA LEU A 119 -16.03 -8.38 3.52
C LEU A 119 -17.11 -7.62 2.72
N ASN A 120 -16.89 -7.38 1.43
CA ASN A 120 -17.86 -6.78 0.51
C ASN A 120 -18.57 -7.83 -0.36
N LEU A 121 -18.68 -9.07 0.11
CA LEU A 121 -19.73 -9.95 -0.37
C LEU A 121 -21.06 -9.36 0.09
N PRO A 122 -21.94 -8.88 -0.82
CA PRO A 122 -23.30 -8.55 -0.44
C PRO A 122 -23.85 -9.81 0.23
N SER A 123 -24.35 -9.65 1.45
CA SER A 123 -25.16 -10.66 2.12
C SER A 123 -26.42 -10.90 1.28
N MET A 124 -26.28 -11.59 0.15
CA MET A 124 -27.36 -12.27 -0.57
C MET A 124 -27.57 -13.62 0.12
N MET A 125 -27.76 -13.57 1.44
CA MET A 125 -28.37 -14.65 2.18
C MET A 125 -29.70 -14.13 2.69
N SER A 126 -30.73 -14.90 2.36
CA SER A 126 -32.04 -14.91 3.00
C SER A 126 -33.10 -13.95 2.46
N ASP A 127 -33.50 -14.12 1.20
CA ASP A 127 -34.96 -14.13 0.92
C ASP A 127 -35.37 -15.58 0.63
N GLY A 128 -35.51 -16.32 1.74
CA GLY A 128 -36.22 -17.59 1.74
C GLY A 128 -37.69 -17.30 1.53
N PHE A 129 -38.14 -17.29 0.28
CA PHE A 129 -39.56 -17.39 -0.02
C PHE A 129 -39.97 -18.86 0.05
N ASP A 130 -40.20 -19.34 1.28
CA ASP A 130 -40.98 -20.54 1.56
C ASP A 130 -42.45 -20.24 1.20
N GLY A 131 -42.77 -20.39 -0.08
CA GLY A 131 -44.14 -20.37 -0.59
C GLY A 131 -44.80 -21.72 -0.32
N LEU A 132 -45.19 -21.94 0.93
CA LEU A 132 -46.01 -23.07 1.37
C LEU A 132 -47.41 -22.93 0.72
N ASP A 133 -47.68 -23.76 -0.30
CA ASP A 133 -49.00 -23.93 -0.90
C ASP A 133 -49.87 -24.73 0.09
N VAL A 134 -50.87 -24.05 0.68
CA VAL A 134 -51.96 -24.64 1.48
C VAL A 134 -53.27 -24.63 0.71
#